data_AF-A0AAD8PZL6-F1
#
_entry.id   AF-A0AAD8PZL6-F1
#
_cell.length_a   1.000
_cell.length_b   1.000
_cell.length_c   1.000
_cell.angle_alpha   90.00
_cell.angle_beta   90.00
_cell.angle_gamma   90.00
#
_symmetry.space_group_name_H-M   'P 1'
#
loop_
_entity.id
_entity.type
_entity.pdbx_description
1 polymer ?
#
loop_
_entity_poly.entity_id
_entity_poly.type
_entity_poly.pdbx_seq_one_letter_code
_entity_poly.pdbx_strand_id
1 'polypeptide(L)'
;MFLHFANETSIRVPPFRIATSTLTGIEAVLEDQISEEGVIRLGQVWSMMDERQKYRVVVQTREMFKALRTTKPRDIPQRPVIADRYVSRPGCNPANRIRVYKDNKEFVRILRDSVASVSYDSDLVRSAVEFVDELASSRNELVFTHGNLTADNIYISERTGDVLAIGNWSEAGYYPLYWEFVKAKLSYNNEPDFDRDGAVEEILEPWRIELALMKPAHEVLY
;
A
#
# COMPACT_ATOMS: atom_id res chain seq x y z
N MET A 1 -0.81 12.45 -9.25
CA MET A 1 -1.57 11.27 -8.78
C MET A 1 -3.01 11.62 -8.46
N PHE A 2 -3.28 12.38 -7.40
CA PHE A 2 -4.66 12.70 -6.98
C PHE A 2 -5.49 13.38 -8.08
N LEU A 3 -4.91 14.30 -8.86
CA LEU A 3 -5.60 14.89 -10.03
C LEU A 3 -5.99 13.86 -11.10
N HIS A 4 -5.18 12.82 -11.30
CA HIS A 4 -5.49 11.74 -12.24
C HIS A 4 -6.64 10.89 -11.71
N PHE A 5 -6.56 10.46 -10.45
CA PHE A 5 -7.60 9.65 -9.82
C PHE A 5 -8.91 10.41 -9.61
N ALA A 6 -8.87 11.71 -9.32
CA ALA A 6 -10.07 12.54 -9.21
C ALA A 6 -10.85 12.63 -10.53
N ASN A 7 -10.17 12.48 -11.67
CA ASN A 7 -10.80 12.41 -12.99
C ASN A 7 -11.26 10.99 -13.36
N GLU A 8 -10.85 9.97 -12.60
CA GLU A 8 -11.20 8.58 -12.80
C GLU A 8 -12.25 8.13 -11.78
N THR A 9 -13.50 7.96 -12.23
CA THR A 9 -14.62 7.65 -11.34
C THR A 9 -14.52 6.30 -10.63
N SER A 10 -13.67 5.39 -11.14
CA SER A 10 -13.44 4.06 -10.55
C SER A 10 -12.49 4.09 -9.35
N ILE A 11 -11.70 5.15 -9.15
CA ILE A 11 -10.73 5.28 -8.05
C ILE A 11 -11.12 6.49 -7.21
N ARG A 12 -11.79 6.23 -6.10
CA ARG A 12 -12.22 7.26 -5.15
C ARG A 12 -11.12 7.58 -4.15
N VAL A 13 -10.64 8.82 -4.18
CA VAL A 13 -9.68 9.39 -3.22
C VAL A 13 -10.40 10.39 -2.29
N PRO A 14 -9.88 10.66 -1.08
CA PRO A 14 -10.44 11.68 -0.20
C PRO A 14 -10.38 13.06 -0.85
N PRO A 15 -11.19 14.03 -0.36
CA PRO A 15 -10.98 15.43 -0.66
C PRO A 15 -9.52 15.82 -0.38
N PHE A 16 -8.94 16.64 -1.26
CA PHE A 16 -7.55 17.02 -1.18
C PHE A 16 -7.34 18.46 -1.65
N ARG A 17 -6.26 19.06 -1.16
CA ARG A 17 -5.79 20.38 -1.57
C ARG A 17 -4.35 20.28 -2.06
N ILE A 18 -4.02 21.09 -3.07
CA ILE A 18 -2.64 21.23 -3.55
C ILE A 18 -2.09 22.52 -2.97
N ALA A 19 -1.01 22.39 -2.19
CA ALA A 19 -0.28 23.52 -1.63
C ALA A 19 1.09 23.62 -2.28
N THR A 20 1.45 24.79 -2.80
CA THR A 20 2.75 25.03 -3.42
C THR A 20 3.63 25.81 -2.46
N SER A 21 4.83 25.27 -2.16
CA SER A 21 5.83 25.97 -1.36
C SER A 21 6.31 27.21 -2.09
N THR A 22 6.12 28.39 -1.49
CA THR A 22 6.60 29.66 -2.05
C THR A 22 8.13 29.76 -2.10
N LEU A 23 8.84 28.97 -1.28
CA LEU A 23 10.30 28.94 -1.20
C LEU A 23 10.94 28.00 -2.23
N THR A 24 10.32 26.85 -2.48
CA THR A 24 10.93 25.78 -3.29
C THR A 24 10.19 25.50 -4.60
N GLY A 25 8.97 26.03 -4.75
CA GLY A 25 8.07 25.69 -5.86
C GLY A 25 7.52 24.27 -5.80
N ILE A 26 7.82 23.50 -4.74
CA ILE A 26 7.36 22.11 -4.60
C ILE A 26 5.87 22.11 -4.25
N GLU A 27 5.09 21.39 -5.04
CA GLU A 27 3.70 21.07 -4.74
C GLU A 27 3.61 19.89 -3.77
N ALA A 28 2.80 20.07 -2.73
CA ALA A 28 2.40 19.03 -1.80
C ALA A 28 0.90 18.79 -1.95
N VAL A 29 0.51 17.51 -2.00
CA VAL A 29 -0.89 17.12 -1.89
C VAL A 29 -1.19 16.92 -0.41
N LEU A 30 -2.17 17.67 0.08
CA LEU A 30 -2.69 17.56 1.44
C LEU A 30 -4.02 16.83 1.35
N GLU A 31 -4.06 15.62 1.90
CA GLU A 31 -5.31 14.89 2.11
C GLU A 31 -6.10 15.58 3.22
N ASP A 32 -7.33 15.97 2.94
CA ASP A 32 -8.20 16.55 3.94
C ASP A 32 -8.76 15.43 4.82
N GLN A 33 -8.80 15.66 6.13
CA GLN A 33 -9.52 14.75 7.02
C GLN A 33 -10.98 14.75 6.61
N ILE A 34 -11.52 13.59 6.26
CA ILE A 34 -12.95 13.43 6.06
C ILE A 34 -13.60 13.42 7.44
N SER A 35 -13.95 14.60 7.94
CA SER A 35 -14.70 14.81 9.18
C SER A 35 -16.14 15.24 8.90
N GLU A 36 -16.63 14.97 7.68
CA GLU A 36 -18.02 15.23 7.30
C GLU A 36 -18.97 14.30 8.05
N GLU A 37 -20.13 14.83 8.42
CA GLU A 37 -21.20 14.07 9.07
C GLU A 37 -21.64 12.90 8.17
N GLY A 38 -21.65 11.68 8.71
CA GLY A 38 -22.03 10.48 7.95
C GLY A 38 -20.88 9.75 7.24
N VAL A 39 -19.61 10.08 7.52
CA VAL A 39 -18.44 9.33 7.05
C VAL A 39 -17.69 8.69 8.21
N ILE A 40 -17.39 7.39 8.09
CA ILE A 40 -16.67 6.62 9.11
C ILE A 40 -15.58 5.76 8.46
N ARG A 41 -14.50 5.44 9.20
CA ARG A 41 -13.50 4.48 8.73
C ARG A 41 -14.02 3.06 8.91
N LEU A 42 -13.77 2.20 7.93
CA LEU A 42 -14.23 0.81 7.96
C LEU A 42 -13.72 0.07 9.21
N GLY A 43 -12.48 0.33 9.62
CA GLY A 43 -11.90 -0.26 10.84
C GLY A 43 -12.68 0.04 12.13
N GLN A 44 -13.48 1.11 12.17
CA GLN A 44 -14.28 1.45 13.35
C GLN A 44 -15.57 0.64 13.47
N VAL A 45 -16.00 -0.01 12.38
CA VAL A 45 -17.32 -0.66 12.30
C VAL A 45 -17.29 -2.07 11.74
N TRP A 46 -16.16 -2.56 11.22
CA TRP A 46 -16.04 -3.87 10.57
C TRP A 46 -16.60 -5.01 11.41
N SER A 47 -16.20 -5.09 12.67
CA SER A 47 -16.65 -6.13 13.62
C SER A 47 -18.15 -6.07 13.93
N MET A 48 -18.81 -4.94 13.64
CA MET A 48 -20.26 -4.75 13.82
C MET A 48 -21.06 -5.00 12.53
N MET A 49 -20.39 -5.11 11.38
CA MET A 49 -21.04 -5.32 10.09
C MET A 49 -21.47 -6.77 9.90
N ASP A 50 -22.62 -6.96 9.25
CA ASP A 50 -23.04 -8.27 8.78
C ASP A 50 -22.27 -8.71 7.53
N GLU A 51 -22.37 -10.00 7.19
CA GLU A 51 -21.67 -10.60 6.04
C GLU A 51 -22.02 -9.93 4.70
N ARG A 52 -23.25 -9.44 4.54
CA ARG A 52 -23.67 -8.76 3.31
C ARG A 52 -23.01 -7.39 3.21
N GLN A 53 -22.94 -6.65 4.31
CA GLN A 53 -22.28 -5.36 4.38
C GLN A 53 -20.78 -5.51 4.12
N LYS A 54 -20.11 -6.48 4.77
CA LYS A 54 -18.70 -6.81 4.56
C LYS A 54 -18.43 -7.15 3.09
N TYR A 55 -19.22 -8.06 2.51
CA TYR A 55 -19.10 -8.45 1.11
C TYR A 55 -19.21 -7.26 0.15
N ARG A 56 -20.19 -6.36 0.36
CA ARG A 56 -20.31 -5.16 -0.49
C ARG A 56 -19.07 -4.27 -0.44
N VAL A 57 -18.52 -4.03 0.75
CA VAL A 57 -17.32 -3.21 0.91
C VAL A 57 -16.12 -3.86 0.24
N VAL A 58 -15.92 -5.16 0.47
CA VAL A 58 -14.87 -5.97 -0.16
C VAL A 58 -14.94 -5.88 -1.70
N VAL A 59 -16.13 -6.07 -2.27
CA VAL A 59 -16.31 -5.98 -3.73
C VAL A 59 -15.99 -4.58 -4.25
N GLN A 60 -16.51 -3.53 -3.61
CA GLN A 60 -16.23 -2.15 -4.03
C GLN A 60 -14.73 -1.83 -3.97
N THR A 61 -14.06 -2.21 -2.88
CA THR A 61 -12.62 -2.02 -2.72
C THR A 61 -11.83 -2.81 -3.75
N ARG A 62 -12.19 -4.07 -4.01
CA ARG A 62 -11.57 -4.90 -5.05
C ARG A 62 -11.63 -4.24 -6.43
N GLU A 63 -12.79 -3.72 -6.82
CA GLU A 63 -12.93 -3.07 -8.14
C GLU A 63 -12.09 -1.78 -8.22
N MET A 64 -11.96 -1.03 -7.12
CA MET A 64 -11.04 0.11 -7.04
C MET A 64 -9.57 -0.33 -7.19
N PHE A 65 -9.15 -1.43 -6.57
CA PHE A 65 -7.79 -1.97 -6.75
C PHE A 65 -7.54 -2.48 -8.16
N LYS A 66 -8.53 -3.12 -8.81
CA LYS A 66 -8.42 -3.51 -10.23
C LYS A 66 -8.23 -2.30 -11.12
N ALA A 67 -9.01 -1.23 -10.93
CA ALA A 67 -8.83 0.02 -11.65
C ALA A 67 -7.44 0.62 -11.39
N LEU A 68 -7.00 0.62 -10.13
CA LEU A 68 -5.69 1.11 -9.73
C LEU A 68 -4.55 0.42 -10.49
N ARG A 69 -4.62 -0.90 -10.69
CA ARG A 69 -3.62 -1.68 -11.45
C ARG A 69 -3.52 -1.29 -12.93
N THR A 70 -4.51 -0.60 -13.50
CA THR A 70 -4.47 -0.16 -14.89
C THR A 70 -3.67 1.12 -15.13
N THR A 71 -3.33 1.83 -14.04
CA THR A 71 -2.56 3.08 -14.05
C THR A 71 -1.15 2.84 -14.56
N LYS A 72 -0.74 3.55 -15.63
CA LYS A 72 0.59 3.39 -16.22
C LYS A 72 1.53 4.49 -15.73
N PRO A 73 2.85 4.26 -15.69
CA PRO A 73 3.82 5.27 -15.25
C PRO A 73 3.73 6.62 -15.96
N ARG A 74 3.27 6.62 -17.21
CA ARG A 74 3.05 7.84 -18.02
C ARG A 74 1.80 8.64 -17.64
N ASP A 75 0.81 8.00 -17.00
CA ASP A 75 -0.47 8.62 -16.64
C ASP A 75 -0.33 9.42 -15.33
N ILE A 76 0.66 9.03 -14.52
CA ILE A 76 1.11 9.77 -13.34
C ILE A 76 2.60 10.08 -13.51
N PRO A 77 2.95 10.99 -14.44
CA PRO A 77 4.32 11.38 -14.66
C PRO A 77 4.77 12.31 -13.53
N GLN A 78 6.01 12.10 -13.07
CA GLN A 78 6.69 12.79 -11.96
C GLN A 78 6.38 12.22 -10.57
N ARG A 79 7.44 11.63 -9.99
CA ARG A 79 7.58 11.22 -8.59
C ARG A 79 6.49 10.25 -8.11
N PRO A 80 6.62 8.93 -8.37
CA PRO A 80 5.97 8.00 -7.46
C PRO A 80 6.57 8.29 -6.08
N VAL A 81 5.73 8.58 -5.10
CA VAL A 81 6.18 8.70 -3.72
C VAL A 81 6.58 7.30 -3.28
N ILE A 82 7.84 6.92 -3.57
CA ILE A 82 8.41 5.68 -3.04
C ILE A 82 8.79 5.97 -1.59
N ALA A 83 7.77 6.03 -0.74
CA ALA A 83 7.91 6.05 0.69
C ALA A 83 7.46 4.70 1.26
N ASP A 84 7.93 3.62 0.66
CA ASP A 84 7.66 2.29 1.18
C ASP A 84 8.42 2.04 2.48
N ARG A 85 7.71 1.70 3.54
CA ARG A 85 8.28 1.51 4.88
C ARG A 85 9.43 0.50 4.97
N TYR A 86 9.53 -0.47 4.06
CA TYR A 86 10.59 -1.49 4.07
C TYR A 86 11.85 -1.04 3.34
N VAL A 87 11.74 -0.18 2.31
CA VAL A 87 12.90 0.27 1.52
C VAL A 87 13.27 1.74 1.76
N SER A 88 12.41 2.48 2.47
CA SER A 88 12.55 3.90 2.74
C SER A 88 12.94 4.20 4.20
N ARG A 89 13.72 3.30 4.82
CA ARG A 89 14.22 3.46 6.20
C ARG A 89 15.39 4.44 6.31
N PRO A 90 15.65 5.02 7.50
CA PRO A 90 16.88 5.76 7.75
C PRO A 90 18.12 4.87 7.49
N GLY A 91 19.13 5.41 6.82
CA GLY A 91 20.34 4.66 6.43
C GLY A 91 20.28 4.04 5.03
N CYS A 92 19.09 3.89 4.42
CA CYS A 92 18.97 3.44 3.03
C CYS A 92 19.37 4.55 2.04
N ASN A 93 19.83 4.16 0.84
CA ASN A 93 20.20 5.10 -0.22
C ASN A 93 18.97 5.94 -0.67
N PRO A 94 18.98 7.28 -0.48
CA PRO A 94 17.87 8.14 -0.88
C PRO A 94 17.57 8.11 -2.39
N ALA A 95 18.56 7.77 -3.22
CA ALA A 95 18.40 7.63 -4.66
C ALA A 95 17.46 6.47 -5.06
N ASN A 96 17.15 5.55 -4.14
CA ASN A 96 16.18 4.49 -4.41
C ASN A 96 14.73 5.01 -4.45
N ARG A 97 14.48 6.27 -4.06
CA ARG A 97 13.13 6.84 -3.93
C ARG A 97 12.75 7.86 -5.02
N ILE A 98 13.66 8.13 -5.95
CA ILE A 98 13.48 9.24 -6.92
C ILE A 98 12.83 8.81 -8.23
N ARG A 99 12.69 7.50 -8.48
CA ARG A 99 12.13 6.95 -9.73
C ARG A 99 11.50 5.57 -9.52
N VAL A 100 10.61 5.19 -10.44
CA VAL A 100 10.09 3.83 -10.54
C VAL A 100 11.24 2.83 -10.69
N TYR A 101 11.11 1.65 -10.07
CA TYR A 101 12.05 0.55 -10.27
C TYR A 101 11.99 0.04 -11.72
N LYS A 102 13.07 -0.55 -12.20
CA LYS A 102 13.13 -1.13 -13.54
C LYS A 102 12.27 -2.39 -13.64
N ASP A 103 12.36 -3.24 -12.62
CA ASP A 103 11.72 -4.55 -12.54
C ASP A 103 11.72 -5.04 -11.09
N ASN A 104 11.12 -6.20 -10.86
CA ASN A 104 11.11 -6.87 -9.55
C ASN A 104 12.52 -7.12 -8.99
N LYS A 105 13.51 -7.46 -9.84
CA LYS A 105 14.87 -7.75 -9.39
C LYS A 105 15.56 -6.52 -8.80
N GLU A 106 15.35 -5.35 -9.41
CA GLU A 106 15.82 -4.10 -8.83
C GLU A 106 15.16 -3.81 -7.47
N PHE A 107 13.84 -4.01 -7.37
CA PHE A 107 13.12 -3.83 -6.12
C PHE A 107 13.67 -4.76 -5.01
N VAL A 108 13.82 -6.05 -5.30
CA VAL A 108 14.32 -7.05 -4.36
C VAL A 108 15.75 -6.74 -3.92
N ARG A 109 16.63 -6.30 -4.82
CA ARG A 109 17.98 -5.86 -4.45
C ARG A 109 17.94 -4.72 -3.42
N ILE A 110 17.09 -3.72 -3.65
CA ILE A 110 16.94 -2.58 -2.74
C ILE A 110 16.36 -3.01 -1.38
N LEU A 111 15.36 -3.89 -1.40
CA LEU A 111 14.77 -4.48 -0.20
C LEU A 111 15.79 -5.26 0.60
N ARG A 112 16.58 -6.11 -0.06
CA ARG A 112 17.68 -6.85 0.55
C ARG A 112 18.68 -5.91 1.22
N ASP A 113 19.12 -4.87 0.52
CA ASP A 113 20.08 -3.91 1.06
C ASP A 113 19.51 -3.20 2.31
N SER A 114 18.20 -2.95 2.35
CA SER A 114 17.52 -2.42 3.54
C SER A 114 17.51 -3.42 4.70
N VAL A 115 17.18 -4.69 4.45
CA VAL A 115 17.21 -5.74 5.48
C VAL A 115 18.63 -5.96 6.01
N ALA A 116 19.62 -6.02 5.13
CA ALA A 116 21.02 -6.20 5.50
C ALA A 116 21.60 -5.03 6.32
N SER A 117 20.95 -3.87 6.28
CA SER A 117 21.42 -2.67 6.99
C SER A 117 21.02 -2.61 8.47
N VAL A 118 20.21 -3.56 8.96
CA VAL A 118 19.77 -3.55 10.35
C VAL A 118 20.83 -4.08 11.31
N SER A 119 21.00 -3.37 12.43
CA SER A 119 21.79 -3.85 13.57
C SER A 119 20.96 -4.80 14.42
N TYR A 120 20.91 -6.07 14.01
CA TYR A 120 20.27 -7.17 14.73
C TYR A 120 21.21 -8.39 14.77
N ASP A 121 20.75 -9.53 15.28
CA ASP A 121 21.50 -10.80 15.20
C ASP A 121 21.89 -11.12 13.75
N SER A 122 23.19 -11.31 13.51
CA SER A 122 23.73 -11.47 12.16
C SER A 122 23.26 -12.72 11.44
N ASP A 123 22.96 -13.81 12.17
CA ASP A 123 22.45 -15.03 11.58
C ASP A 123 20.97 -14.89 11.19
N LEU A 124 20.18 -14.18 12.01
CA LEU A 124 18.79 -13.86 11.66
C LEU A 124 18.72 -12.90 10.46
N VAL A 125 19.58 -11.88 10.40
CA VAL A 125 19.64 -10.98 9.25
C VAL A 125 20.08 -11.72 7.98
N ARG A 126 21.09 -12.59 8.07
CA ARG A 126 21.54 -13.41 6.94
C ARG A 126 20.42 -14.31 6.42
N SER A 127 19.72 -14.99 7.33
CA SER A 127 18.56 -15.81 6.98
C SER A 127 17.48 -14.96 6.29
N ALA A 128 17.09 -13.83 6.88
CA ALA A 128 16.09 -12.94 6.28
C ALA A 128 16.47 -12.43 4.88
N VAL A 129 17.75 -12.12 4.65
CA VAL A 129 18.28 -11.76 3.34
C VAL A 129 18.14 -12.90 2.32
N GLU A 130 18.50 -14.13 2.71
CA GLU A 130 18.36 -15.32 1.85
C GLU A 130 16.90 -15.53 1.40
N PHE A 131 15.93 -15.38 2.31
CA PHE A 131 14.51 -15.47 1.97
C PHE A 131 14.03 -14.31 1.06
N VAL A 132 14.52 -13.08 1.28
CA VAL A 132 14.17 -11.95 0.43
C VAL A 132 14.73 -12.09 -0.98
N ASP A 133 15.93 -12.64 -1.14
CA ASP A 133 16.52 -12.85 -2.47
C ASP A 133 15.66 -13.79 -3.35
N GLU A 134 14.96 -14.75 -2.75
CA GLU A 134 14.03 -15.64 -3.47
C GLU A 134 12.85 -14.90 -4.11
N LEU A 135 12.47 -13.73 -3.59
CA LEU A 135 11.44 -12.88 -4.22
C LEU A 135 11.83 -12.43 -5.63
N ALA A 136 13.12 -12.43 -5.99
CA ALA A 136 13.57 -12.08 -7.34
C ALA A 136 13.09 -13.07 -8.42
N SER A 137 12.68 -14.27 -8.02
CA SER A 137 12.11 -15.31 -8.88
C SER A 137 10.61 -15.14 -9.13
N SER A 138 9.92 -14.28 -8.36
CA SER A 138 8.50 -13.93 -8.57
C SER A 138 8.31 -13.08 -9.84
N ARG A 139 7.03 -12.81 -10.18
CA ARG A 139 6.68 -12.07 -11.40
C ARG A 139 7.42 -10.72 -11.48
N ASN A 140 7.95 -10.41 -12.66
CA ASN A 140 8.73 -9.20 -12.90
C ASN A 140 7.90 -7.90 -13.09
N GLU A 141 6.58 -8.01 -13.15
CA GLU A 141 5.68 -6.89 -13.44
C GLU A 141 5.60 -5.91 -12.27
N LEU A 142 5.74 -4.62 -12.58
CA LEU A 142 5.50 -3.52 -11.65
C LEU A 142 4.15 -2.88 -11.97
N VAL A 143 3.34 -2.72 -10.94
CA VAL A 143 1.99 -2.16 -11.01
C VAL A 143 1.83 -1.07 -9.98
N PHE A 144 0.94 -0.13 -10.23
CA PHE A 144 0.63 0.91 -9.25
C PHE A 144 -0.13 0.30 -8.06
N THR A 145 0.33 0.57 -6.84
CA THR A 145 -0.23 0.09 -5.57
C THR A 145 -0.65 1.27 -4.70
N HIS A 146 -1.59 1.03 -3.79
CA HIS A 146 -1.86 1.94 -2.68
C HIS A 146 -0.72 1.90 -1.66
N GLY A 147 -0.16 0.71 -1.42
CA GLY A 147 0.99 0.48 -0.56
C GLY A 147 0.66 0.48 0.94
N ASN A 148 -0.58 0.73 1.35
CA ASN A 148 -0.97 0.70 2.75
C ASN A 148 -2.44 0.29 2.94
N LEU A 149 -2.89 -0.80 2.32
CA LEU A 149 -4.26 -1.29 2.53
C LEU A 149 -4.49 -1.77 3.97
N THR A 150 -5.34 -1.07 4.71
CA THR A 150 -5.89 -1.47 6.01
C THR A 150 -7.36 -1.04 6.10
N ALA A 151 -8.13 -1.60 7.04
CA ALA A 151 -9.52 -1.18 7.24
C ALA A 151 -9.63 0.31 7.64
N ASP A 152 -8.64 0.82 8.37
CA ASP A 152 -8.62 2.23 8.81
C ASP A 152 -8.42 3.22 7.66
N ASN A 153 -7.85 2.77 6.54
CA ASN A 153 -7.61 3.60 5.37
C ASN A 153 -8.79 3.56 4.37
N ILE A 154 -9.87 2.85 4.68
CA ILE A 154 -11.09 2.80 3.86
C ILE A 154 -12.18 3.62 4.54
N TYR A 155 -12.70 4.63 3.85
CA TYR A 155 -13.83 5.43 4.31
C TYR A 155 -15.13 4.87 3.74
N ILE A 156 -16.18 4.81 4.56
CA ILE A 156 -17.52 4.38 4.14
C ILE A 156 -18.59 5.38 4.57
N SER A 157 -19.74 5.38 3.89
CA SER A 157 -20.91 6.13 4.31
C SER A 157 -21.62 5.42 5.45
N GLU A 158 -21.87 6.10 6.57
CA GLU A 158 -22.70 5.56 7.66
C GLU A 158 -24.13 5.27 7.20
N ARG A 159 -24.63 6.05 6.23
CA ARG A 159 -26.00 5.93 5.73
C ARG A 159 -26.18 4.73 4.79
N THR A 160 -25.25 4.52 3.86
CA THR A 160 -25.41 3.50 2.81
C THR A 160 -24.51 2.28 3.01
N GLY A 161 -23.43 2.41 3.78
CA GLY A 161 -22.37 1.42 3.93
C GLY A 161 -21.53 1.24 2.66
N ASP A 162 -21.58 2.19 1.73
CA ASP A 162 -20.75 2.18 0.52
C ASP A 162 -19.38 2.77 0.80
N VAL A 163 -18.36 2.24 0.12
CA VAL A 163 -17.01 2.80 0.16
C VAL A 163 -17.06 4.19 -0.46
N LEU A 164 -16.53 5.20 0.22
CA LEU A 164 -16.50 6.58 -0.25
C LEU A 164 -15.12 6.94 -0.82
N ALA A 165 -14.04 6.46 -0.19
CA ALA A 165 -12.68 6.70 -0.62
C ALA A 165 -11.71 5.71 0.04
N ILE A 166 -10.54 5.53 -0.57
CA ILE A 166 -9.36 4.97 0.11
C ILE A 166 -8.43 6.14 0.40
N GLY A 167 -8.04 6.38 1.64
CA GLY A 167 -7.09 7.43 2.02
C GLY A 167 -5.72 6.89 2.44
N ASN A 168 -4.85 7.78 2.88
CA ASN A 168 -3.48 7.48 3.30
C ASN A 168 -2.60 6.86 2.19
N TRP A 169 -2.49 7.59 1.08
CA TRP A 169 -1.67 7.24 -0.09
C TRP A 169 -0.17 7.48 0.09
N SER A 170 0.31 7.60 1.32
CA SER A 170 1.69 8.01 1.62
C SER A 170 2.73 7.01 1.11
N GLU A 171 2.38 5.73 0.97
CA GLU A 171 3.26 4.66 0.49
C GLU A 171 2.97 4.23 -0.96
N ALA A 172 2.12 4.96 -1.67
CA ALA A 172 1.65 4.61 -3.01
C ALA A 172 2.74 4.74 -4.08
N GLY A 173 2.81 3.78 -4.99
CA GLY A 173 3.89 3.73 -5.96
C GLY A 173 3.82 2.53 -6.88
N TYR A 174 4.85 2.36 -7.70
CA TYR A 174 4.97 1.20 -8.60
C TYR A 174 5.84 0.14 -7.94
N TYR A 175 5.25 -1.00 -7.60
CA TYR A 175 5.91 -2.12 -6.93
C TYR A 175 5.52 -3.45 -7.60
N PRO A 176 6.22 -4.55 -7.27
CA PRO A 176 5.84 -5.87 -7.75
C PRO A 176 4.37 -6.20 -7.43
N LEU A 177 3.74 -6.98 -8.30
CA LEU A 177 2.32 -7.34 -8.21
C LEU A 177 1.89 -7.87 -6.84
N TYR A 178 2.76 -8.67 -6.20
CA TYR A 178 2.51 -9.28 -4.90
C TYR A 178 2.60 -8.29 -3.71
N TRP A 179 3.20 -7.12 -3.92
CA TRP A 179 3.65 -6.27 -2.81
C TRP A 179 2.51 -5.67 -1.99
N GLU A 180 1.40 -5.29 -2.62
CA GLU A 180 0.21 -4.82 -1.87
C GLU A 180 -0.34 -5.91 -0.95
N PHE A 181 -0.43 -7.15 -1.44
CA PHE A 181 -0.93 -8.27 -0.64
C PHE A 181 0.00 -8.54 0.55
N VAL A 182 1.31 -8.65 0.29
CA VAL A 182 2.32 -8.87 1.34
C VAL A 182 2.24 -7.77 2.40
N LYS A 183 2.15 -6.50 1.99
CA LYS A 183 2.04 -5.38 2.92
C LYS A 183 0.73 -5.38 3.69
N ALA A 184 -0.41 -5.67 3.06
CA ALA A 184 -1.69 -5.73 3.75
C ALA A 184 -1.69 -6.81 4.84
N LYS A 185 -1.10 -7.98 4.57
CA LYS A 185 -0.98 -9.10 5.52
C LYS A 185 0.03 -8.87 6.65
N LEU A 186 1.03 -8.02 6.44
CA LEU A 186 2.06 -7.67 7.43
C LEU A 186 1.81 -6.31 8.11
N SER A 187 0.80 -5.56 7.69
CA SER A 187 0.50 -4.27 8.30
C SER A 187 -0.22 -4.46 9.63
N TYR A 188 0.15 -3.65 10.61
CA TYR A 188 -0.67 -3.50 11.81
C TYR A 188 -2.01 -2.87 11.42
N ASN A 189 -3.10 -3.54 11.77
CA ASN A 189 -4.46 -3.08 11.56
C ASN A 189 -5.11 -2.94 12.94
N ASN A 190 -5.66 -1.76 13.26
CA ASN A 190 -6.38 -1.58 14.53
C ASN A 190 -7.65 -2.44 14.60
N GLU A 191 -8.12 -2.91 13.45
CA GLU A 191 -9.22 -3.86 13.32
C GLU A 191 -8.69 -5.21 12.82
N PRO A 192 -8.25 -6.10 13.75
CA PRO A 192 -7.63 -7.36 13.38
C PRO A 192 -8.59 -8.34 12.69
N ASP A 193 -9.90 -8.19 12.89
CA ASP A 193 -10.89 -9.08 12.27
C ASP A 193 -11.02 -8.84 10.76
N PHE A 194 -10.62 -7.67 10.25
CA PHE A 194 -10.64 -7.38 8.81
C PHE A 194 -9.85 -8.42 8.00
N ASP A 195 -8.60 -8.68 8.39
CA ASP A 195 -7.78 -9.68 7.71
C ASP A 195 -8.14 -11.11 8.14
N ARG A 196 -8.50 -11.31 9.40
CA ARG A 196 -8.90 -12.62 9.94
C ARG A 196 -10.14 -13.18 9.22
N ASP A 197 -11.08 -12.32 8.87
CA ASP A 197 -12.30 -12.65 8.13
C ASP A 197 -12.03 -12.86 6.62
N GLY A 198 -10.78 -12.73 6.18
CA GLY A 198 -10.37 -12.99 4.79
C GLY A 198 -10.54 -11.81 3.84
N ALA A 199 -10.87 -10.60 4.31
CA ALA A 199 -11.15 -9.46 3.44
C ALA A 199 -9.98 -9.12 2.51
N VAL A 200 -8.73 -9.25 2.98
CA VAL A 200 -7.53 -8.98 2.17
C VAL A 200 -7.42 -9.98 1.01
N GLU A 201 -7.70 -11.26 1.25
CA GLU A 201 -7.65 -12.31 0.22
C GLU A 201 -8.81 -12.22 -0.77
N GLU A 202 -9.93 -11.62 -0.37
CA GLU A 202 -11.06 -11.34 -1.25
C GLU A 202 -10.87 -10.07 -2.10
N ILE A 203 -10.12 -9.08 -1.58
CA ILE A 203 -9.79 -7.83 -2.28
C ILE A 203 -8.63 -8.02 -3.26
N LEU A 204 -7.60 -8.77 -2.87
CA LEU A 204 -6.34 -8.92 -3.59
C LEU A 204 -6.06 -10.38 -3.96
N GLU A 205 -5.39 -10.61 -5.09
CA GLU A 205 -4.86 -11.94 -5.42
C GLU A 205 -3.94 -12.44 -4.28
N PRO A 206 -4.13 -13.65 -3.74
CA PRO A 206 -3.28 -14.15 -2.66
C PRO A 206 -1.87 -14.53 -3.13
N TRP A 207 -0.85 -13.90 -2.54
CA TRP A 207 0.57 -14.17 -2.78
C TRP A 207 1.24 -14.79 -1.55
N ARG A 208 0.80 -16.01 -1.21
CA ARG A 208 1.17 -16.67 0.06
C ARG A 208 2.64 -17.09 0.13
N ILE A 209 3.26 -17.41 -1.01
CA ILE A 209 4.69 -17.74 -1.07
C ILE A 209 5.51 -16.49 -0.78
N GLU A 210 5.23 -15.39 -1.47
CA GLU A 210 5.91 -14.11 -1.27
C GLU A 210 5.70 -13.57 0.15
N LEU A 211 4.50 -13.76 0.71
CA LEU A 211 4.24 -13.45 2.12
C LEU A 211 5.14 -14.28 3.03
N ALA A 212 5.25 -15.60 2.81
CA ALA A 212 6.10 -16.47 3.62
C ALA A 212 7.59 -16.09 3.51
N LEU A 213 8.06 -15.76 2.31
CA LEU A 213 9.42 -15.27 2.07
C LEU A 213 9.69 -13.92 2.77
N MET A 214 8.68 -13.05 2.88
CA MET A 214 8.84 -11.74 3.51
C MET A 214 8.81 -11.78 5.05
N LYS A 215 8.23 -12.81 5.68
CA LYS A 215 8.05 -12.87 7.14
C LYS A 215 9.35 -12.72 7.94
N PRO A 216 10.45 -13.44 7.64
CA PRO A 216 11.71 -13.27 8.38
C PRO A 216 12.25 -11.84 8.27
N ALA A 217 12.13 -11.22 7.09
CA ALA A 217 12.52 -9.82 6.89
C ALA A 217 11.64 -8.86 7.69
N HIS A 218 10.34 -9.11 7.80
CA HIS A 218 9.46 -8.29 8.61
C HIS A 218 9.85 -8.35 10.10
N GLU A 219 10.09 -9.55 10.63
CA GLU A 219 10.45 -9.79 12.05
C GLU A 219 11.78 -9.13 12.47
N VAL A 220 12.75 -9.01 11.56
CA VAL A 220 14.01 -8.30 11.87
C VAL A 220 13.89 -6.79 11.71
N LEU A 221 12.87 -6.30 11.00
CA LEU A 221 12.65 -4.88 10.74
C LEU A 221 11.74 -4.22 11.78
N TYR A 222 10.83 -4.97 12.42
CA TYR A 222 9.79 -4.48 13.34
C TYR A 222 9.69 -5.38 14.58
#